data_AF-A0A0D2P899-F1
#
_entry.id   AF-A0A0D2P899-F1
#
_cell.length_a   1.000
_cell.length_b   1.000
_cell.length_c   1.000
_cell.angle_alpha   90.00
_cell.angle_beta   90.00
_cell.angle_gamma   90.00
#
_symmetry.space_group_name_H-M   'P 1'
#
loop_
_entity.id
_entity.type
_entity.pdbx_description
1 polymer ?
#
loop_
_entity_poly.entity_id
_entity_poly.type
_entity_poly.pdbx_seq_one_letter_code
_entity_poly.pdbx_strand_id
1 'polypeptide(L)'
;MNKPFNPDLKRVLVIDGYAFRGLGPLYIIDKIVKSASLRAKKPLRPCNIFDLICGTSSGGLIAILLGRLGLDCDTAITEYMNIVKACCGEDEAKLWDSVLDNKPVNGPSAYDDVLSAVIAKYSASADAPMVIPQINTSLHTNAAVFVTSGAPNFSNRYQCVSSYKGQKTLPLSHQWLIREAAHAVLATPFFGYVPPLPLANSVYDFREAAFSGFNNPVKLAQNEKLALWPNGRSILTISLGTDICSLVPDNAGKDYRITDAYCAQYVRAIIDNKLKHMTESQSSRTVDVMDIVQQVIQTAAETNGENSKFLQDLYNYRIDPPLGLDKIAFADYFQRQTVKESIDQWAADAKGEKVITAISELVVEEKKVADAEDLRRMDPQSPPPDTVNPGYNPQLDKRRPETIMEYLSKYRVLFIIDDSGSMKALWDEARDALSAIAEHALEYNAHSVDMVFLNSDKYCASVRGKSVLMQIFDEVRPHGYTPTGEILKKHLDEQIAILNAKIGSPEYTKIRPLDIVVVTDGRPDDKPEDSIADAEQEIKAKRHHPNSIGIQFVQIGNDEQAKEALQALSYGSAKVGMVDTVKYDGSLSPEKLERILLGGIHPSLRRLL
;
A
#
# COMPACT_ATOMS: atom_id res chain seq x y z
N MET A 1 9.62 -22.86 -19.57
CA MET A 1 8.45 -22.56 -20.42
C MET A 1 7.46 -21.81 -19.54
N ASN A 2 7.33 -20.50 -19.68
CA ASN A 2 6.33 -19.71 -18.94
C ASN A 2 4.96 -20.01 -19.57
N LYS A 3 4.02 -20.51 -18.77
CA LYS A 3 2.62 -20.62 -19.22
C LYS A 3 1.99 -19.24 -19.18
N PRO A 4 1.22 -18.84 -20.21
CA PRO A 4 0.51 -17.57 -20.20
C PRO A 4 -0.50 -17.50 -19.05
N PHE A 5 -0.87 -16.27 -18.66
CA PHE A 5 -1.97 -16.02 -17.72
C PHE A 5 -3.19 -16.86 -18.08
N ASN A 6 -3.78 -17.51 -17.07
CA ASN A 6 -5.01 -18.28 -17.23
C ASN A 6 -6.10 -17.67 -16.34
N PRO A 7 -7.20 -17.15 -16.91
CA PRO A 7 -8.29 -16.57 -16.13
C PRO A 7 -8.99 -17.60 -15.21
N ASP A 8 -8.98 -18.88 -15.57
CA ASP A 8 -9.58 -19.97 -14.78
C ASP A 8 -8.70 -20.45 -13.62
N LEU A 9 -7.44 -20.00 -13.56
CA LEU A 9 -6.51 -20.35 -12.48
C LEU A 9 -7.01 -19.73 -11.17
N LYS A 10 -7.19 -20.54 -10.14
CA LYS A 10 -7.48 -20.05 -8.78
C LYS A 10 -6.21 -19.67 -8.06
N ARG A 11 -6.20 -18.51 -7.40
CA ARG A 11 -5.02 -17.92 -6.77
C ARG A 11 -5.20 -17.89 -5.27
N VAL A 12 -4.34 -18.61 -4.54
CA VAL A 12 -4.42 -18.72 -3.08
C VAL A 12 -3.16 -18.20 -2.43
N LEU A 13 -3.34 -17.24 -1.54
CA LEU A 13 -2.31 -16.72 -0.66
C LEU A 13 -2.44 -17.36 0.72
N VAL A 14 -1.35 -17.96 1.20
CA VAL A 14 -1.23 -18.62 2.51
C VAL A 14 -0.15 -17.88 3.29
N ILE A 15 -0.47 -17.44 4.50
CA ILE A 15 0.43 -16.62 5.31
C ILE A 15 0.69 -17.36 6.63
N ASP A 16 1.95 -17.65 6.88
CA ASP A 16 2.39 -18.28 8.12
C ASP A 16 2.10 -17.38 9.33
N GLY A 17 1.96 -18.03 10.48
CA GLY A 17 1.98 -17.37 11.76
C GLY A 17 3.39 -17.14 12.30
N TYR A 18 3.47 -16.22 13.27
CA TYR A 18 4.39 -16.22 14.41
C TYR A 18 4.24 -14.90 15.15
N ALA A 19 3.69 -14.94 16.36
CA ALA A 19 3.51 -13.78 17.24
C ALA A 19 3.12 -12.50 16.47
N PHE A 20 4.00 -11.50 16.47
CA PHE A 20 3.82 -10.25 15.74
C PHE A 20 4.86 -10.06 14.63
N ARG A 21 5.27 -11.13 13.94
CA ARG A 21 6.18 -11.09 12.77
C ARG A 21 5.44 -11.13 11.43
N GLY A 22 4.53 -10.20 11.21
CA GLY A 22 3.72 -10.14 9.99
C GLY A 22 4.27 -9.24 8.88
N LEU A 23 5.22 -8.34 9.18
CA LEU A 23 5.68 -7.33 8.22
C LEU A 23 6.43 -7.95 7.04
N GLY A 24 7.25 -8.98 7.27
CA GLY A 24 7.98 -9.68 6.20
C GLY A 24 7.03 -10.17 5.09
N PRO A 25 6.07 -11.07 5.40
CA PRO A 25 5.02 -11.46 4.46
C PRO A 25 4.28 -10.27 3.84
N LEU A 26 3.93 -9.25 4.63
CA LEU A 26 3.15 -8.12 4.16
C LEU A 26 3.92 -7.25 3.13
N TYR A 27 5.23 -7.07 3.32
CA TYR A 27 6.10 -6.42 2.34
C TYR A 27 6.29 -7.28 1.09
N ILE A 28 6.38 -8.61 1.20
CA ILE A 28 6.43 -9.50 0.03
C ILE A 28 5.14 -9.39 -0.79
N ILE A 29 3.98 -9.38 -0.12
CA ILE A 29 2.67 -9.16 -0.76
C ILE A 29 2.66 -7.82 -1.48
N ASP A 30 3.17 -6.75 -0.86
CA ASP A 30 3.30 -5.43 -1.48
C ASP A 30 4.13 -5.47 -2.77
N LYS A 31 5.28 -6.15 -2.79
CA LYS A 31 6.09 -6.31 -4.00
C LYS A 31 5.34 -7.06 -5.11
N ILE A 32 4.66 -8.15 -4.77
CA ILE A 32 3.87 -8.93 -5.73
C ILE A 32 2.72 -8.08 -6.30
N VAL A 33 2.00 -7.36 -5.45
CA VAL A 33 0.84 -6.53 -5.82
C VAL A 33 1.29 -5.34 -6.67
N LYS A 34 2.41 -4.70 -6.34
CA LYS A 34 2.99 -3.60 -7.15
C LYS A 34 3.41 -4.10 -8.53
N SER A 35 4.13 -5.22 -8.60
CA SER A 35 4.51 -5.84 -9.87
C SER A 35 3.29 -6.26 -10.70
N ALA A 36 2.27 -6.85 -10.07
CA ALA A 36 1.00 -7.18 -10.72
C ALA A 36 0.24 -5.91 -11.18
N SER A 37 0.25 -4.83 -10.39
CA SER A 37 -0.41 -3.57 -10.75
C SER A 37 0.26 -2.92 -11.96
N LEU A 38 1.59 -2.97 -12.03
CA LEU A 38 2.37 -2.53 -13.20
C LEU A 38 2.06 -3.38 -14.42
N ARG A 39 1.95 -4.71 -14.27
CA ARG A 39 1.62 -5.62 -15.38
C ARG A 39 0.17 -5.44 -15.88
N ALA A 40 -0.76 -5.26 -14.96
CA ALA A 40 -2.17 -5.06 -15.27
C ALA A 40 -2.49 -3.62 -15.68
N LYS A 41 -1.52 -2.70 -15.56
CA LYS A 41 -1.67 -1.26 -15.76
C LYS A 41 -2.92 -0.76 -15.05
N LYS A 42 -3.06 -1.09 -13.77
CA LYS A 42 -4.04 -0.52 -12.84
C LYS A 42 -3.66 -0.83 -11.40
N PRO A 43 -3.96 0.07 -10.44
CA PRO A 43 -3.83 -0.26 -9.03
C PRO A 43 -4.67 -1.50 -8.69
N LEU A 44 -4.03 -2.51 -8.12
CA LEU A 44 -4.69 -3.71 -7.64
C LEU A 44 -4.61 -3.76 -6.12
N ARG A 45 -5.64 -4.33 -5.50
CA ARG A 45 -5.59 -4.74 -4.10
C ARG A 45 -5.36 -6.25 -4.02
N PRO A 46 -4.80 -6.77 -2.91
CA PRO A 46 -4.64 -8.21 -2.71
C PRO A 46 -5.95 -8.98 -2.90
N CYS A 47 -7.07 -8.44 -2.41
CA CYS A 47 -8.39 -9.04 -2.58
C CYS A 47 -8.91 -9.08 -4.03
N ASN A 48 -8.32 -8.32 -4.96
CA ASN A 48 -8.62 -8.40 -6.39
C ASN A 48 -7.75 -9.43 -7.12
N ILE A 49 -6.61 -9.79 -6.52
CA ILE A 49 -5.64 -10.70 -7.10
C ILE A 49 -5.91 -12.13 -6.64
N PHE A 50 -6.14 -12.34 -5.34
CA PHE A 50 -6.25 -13.67 -4.77
C PHE A 50 -7.71 -14.08 -4.60
N ASP A 51 -8.07 -15.29 -5.03
CA ASP A 51 -9.40 -15.87 -4.81
C ASP A 51 -9.59 -16.33 -3.35
N LEU A 52 -8.50 -16.64 -2.64
CA LEU A 52 -8.48 -16.95 -1.21
C LEU A 52 -7.21 -16.37 -0.57
N ILE A 53 -7.37 -15.65 0.53
CA ILE A 53 -6.29 -15.18 1.39
C ILE A 53 -6.50 -15.82 2.76
N CYS A 54 -5.52 -16.57 3.23
CA CYS A 54 -5.66 -17.29 4.48
C CYS A 54 -4.39 -17.33 5.32
N GLY A 55 -4.56 -17.50 6.63
CA GLY A 55 -3.43 -17.51 7.55
C GLY A 55 -3.77 -17.90 8.98
N THR A 56 -2.72 -18.00 9.79
CA THR A 56 -2.76 -18.27 11.23
C THR A 56 -1.94 -17.20 11.95
N SER A 57 -2.21 -16.92 13.23
CA SER A 57 -1.47 -15.90 13.99
C SER A 57 -1.49 -14.52 13.31
N SER A 58 -0.37 -13.79 13.31
CA SER A 58 -0.13 -12.59 12.50
C SER A 58 -0.59 -12.73 11.04
N GLY A 59 -0.35 -13.88 10.40
CA GLY A 59 -0.84 -14.17 9.05
C GLY A 59 -2.36 -14.21 8.92
N GLY A 60 -3.06 -14.66 9.96
CA GLY A 60 -4.52 -14.62 10.06
C GLY A 60 -5.04 -13.20 10.18
N LEU A 61 -4.40 -12.36 10.99
CA LEU A 61 -4.72 -10.93 11.07
C LEU A 61 -4.52 -10.25 9.71
N ILE A 62 -3.41 -10.52 9.03
CA ILE A 62 -3.16 -10.00 7.68
C ILE A 62 -4.24 -10.46 6.69
N ALA A 63 -4.65 -11.74 6.75
CA ALA A 63 -5.72 -12.24 5.90
C ALA A 63 -7.05 -11.48 6.11
N ILE A 64 -7.37 -11.10 7.35
CA ILE A 64 -8.52 -10.26 7.67
C ILE A 64 -8.34 -8.85 7.08
N LEU A 65 -7.20 -8.19 7.31
CA LEU A 65 -6.95 -6.84 6.80
C LEU A 65 -7.05 -6.78 5.26
N LEU A 66 -6.44 -7.74 4.57
CA LEU A 66 -6.37 -7.74 3.11
C LEU A 66 -7.62 -8.31 2.43
N GLY A 67 -8.13 -9.44 2.93
CA GLY A 67 -9.23 -10.17 2.29
C GLY A 67 -10.62 -9.79 2.78
N ARG A 68 -10.77 -9.56 4.11
CA ARG A 68 -12.08 -9.23 4.70
C ARG A 68 -12.35 -7.73 4.73
N LEU A 69 -11.36 -6.91 5.08
CA LEU A 69 -11.48 -5.46 5.09
C LEU A 69 -11.07 -4.84 3.74
N GLY A 70 -10.44 -5.61 2.86
CA GLY A 70 -10.15 -5.18 1.49
C GLY A 70 -9.14 -4.04 1.39
N LEU A 71 -8.23 -3.95 2.37
CA LEU A 71 -7.22 -2.90 2.42
C LEU A 71 -6.15 -3.12 1.34
N ASP A 72 -5.61 -2.01 0.82
CA ASP A 72 -4.34 -2.05 0.10
C ASP A 72 -3.16 -2.31 1.06
N CYS A 73 -2.00 -2.68 0.52
CA CYS A 73 -0.85 -3.10 1.31
C CYS A 73 -0.31 -1.97 2.22
N ASP A 74 -0.22 -0.74 1.72
CA ASP A 74 0.30 0.39 2.51
C ASP A 74 -0.61 0.70 3.72
N THR A 75 -1.93 0.69 3.49
CA THR A 75 -2.92 0.87 4.56
C THR A 75 -2.88 -0.30 5.53
N ALA A 76 -2.79 -1.54 5.04
CA ALA A 76 -2.69 -2.73 5.89
C ALA A 76 -1.42 -2.74 6.74
N ILE A 77 -0.26 -2.32 6.21
CA ILE A 77 0.98 -2.18 6.99
C ILE A 77 0.79 -1.17 8.12
N THR A 78 0.16 -0.04 7.83
CA THR A 78 -0.09 1.01 8.82
C THR A 78 -0.97 0.51 9.96
N GLU A 79 -2.09 -0.15 9.63
CA GLU A 79 -3.01 -0.66 10.64
C GLU A 79 -2.47 -1.89 11.38
N TYR A 80 -1.71 -2.76 10.69
CA TYR A 80 -1.01 -3.86 11.33
C TYR A 80 -0.03 -3.34 12.40
N MET A 81 0.76 -2.32 12.08
CA MET A 81 1.67 -1.68 13.03
C MET A 81 0.94 -1.07 14.22
N ASN A 82 -0.21 -0.43 13.98
CA ASN A 82 -1.05 0.15 15.03
C ASN A 82 -1.56 -0.93 16.01
N ILE A 83 -2.08 -2.03 15.46
CA ILE A 83 -2.59 -3.16 16.25
C ILE A 83 -1.46 -3.85 17.03
N VAL A 84 -0.33 -4.12 16.36
CA VAL A 84 0.85 -4.75 17.00
C VAL A 84 1.38 -3.88 18.13
N LYS A 85 1.48 -2.56 17.92
CA LYS A 85 1.89 -1.62 18.98
C LYS A 85 0.99 -1.70 20.21
N ALA A 86 -0.33 -1.87 20.01
CA ALA A 86 -1.27 -2.01 21.12
C ALA A 86 -1.01 -3.28 21.95
N CYS A 87 -0.55 -4.37 21.33
CA CYS A 87 -0.16 -5.59 22.03
C CYS A 87 1.24 -5.50 22.67
N CYS A 88 2.23 -5.03 21.91
CA CYS A 88 3.65 -5.14 22.25
C CYS A 88 4.16 -3.97 23.09
N GLY A 89 3.48 -2.83 23.07
CA GLY A 89 4.04 -1.58 23.55
C GLY A 89 5.17 -1.05 22.65
N GLU A 90 5.90 -0.08 23.19
CA GLU A 90 7.00 0.60 22.48
C GLU A 90 8.40 0.12 22.91
N ASP A 91 8.47 -0.78 23.88
CA ASP A 91 9.71 -1.22 24.51
C ASP A 91 9.77 -2.76 24.52
N GLU A 92 10.74 -3.31 23.80
CA GLU A 92 10.92 -4.76 23.66
C GLU A 92 11.24 -5.44 24.99
N ALA A 93 11.96 -4.79 25.91
CA ALA A 93 12.24 -5.36 27.23
C ALA A 93 10.97 -5.49 28.06
N LYS A 94 10.06 -4.51 27.97
CA LYS A 94 8.74 -4.57 28.61
C LYS A 94 7.84 -5.64 27.99
N LEU A 95 7.94 -5.87 26.68
CA LEU A 95 7.27 -7.00 26.05
C LEU A 95 7.75 -8.33 26.65
N TRP A 96 9.06 -8.51 26.82
CA TRP A 96 9.58 -9.72 27.46
C TRP A 96 9.14 -9.89 28.91
N ASP A 97 9.14 -8.83 29.72
CA ASP A 97 8.58 -8.88 31.08
C ASP A 97 7.10 -9.27 31.07
N SER A 98 6.32 -8.70 30.15
CA SER A 98 4.90 -9.00 29.95
C SER A 98 4.66 -10.46 29.58
N VAL A 99 5.50 -11.02 28.70
CA VAL A 99 5.46 -12.43 28.32
C VAL A 99 5.75 -13.32 29.52
N LEU A 100 6.79 -13.02 30.29
CA LEU A 100 7.19 -13.81 31.47
C LEU A 100 6.15 -13.71 32.61
N ASP A 101 5.54 -12.55 32.78
CA ASP A 101 4.50 -12.33 33.79
C ASP A 101 3.11 -12.79 33.33
N ASN A 102 2.98 -13.25 32.07
CA ASN A 102 1.74 -13.65 31.41
C ASN A 102 0.63 -12.58 31.52
N LYS A 103 0.97 -11.33 31.20
CA LYS A 103 0.06 -10.17 31.31
C LYS A 103 0.22 -9.22 30.12
N PRO A 104 -0.84 -8.55 29.65
CA PRO A 104 -0.74 -7.58 28.54
C PRO A 104 0.11 -6.36 28.88
N VAL A 105 0.94 -5.89 27.93
CA VAL A 105 1.83 -4.73 28.10
C VAL A 105 1.05 -3.44 28.39
N ASN A 106 0.02 -3.14 27.59
CA ASN A 106 -0.73 -1.88 27.65
C ASN A 106 -2.08 -2.01 28.40
N GLY A 107 -2.23 -3.07 29.20
CA GLY A 107 -3.48 -3.37 29.91
C GLY A 107 -4.44 -4.27 29.13
N PRO A 108 -5.50 -4.75 29.80
CA PRO A 108 -6.29 -5.90 29.33
C PRO A 108 -7.21 -5.62 28.13
N SER A 109 -7.58 -4.37 27.85
CA SER A 109 -8.48 -4.02 26.73
C SER A 109 -7.77 -3.36 25.56
N ALA A 110 -6.50 -2.95 25.70
CA ALA A 110 -5.84 -2.06 24.74
C ALA A 110 -5.83 -2.62 23.31
N TYR A 111 -5.57 -3.93 23.17
CA TYR A 111 -5.65 -4.61 21.88
C TYR A 111 -7.07 -4.62 21.31
N ASP A 112 -8.07 -5.01 22.10
CA ASP A 112 -9.46 -5.13 21.66
C ASP A 112 -10.06 -3.76 21.28
N ASP A 113 -9.69 -2.69 22.00
CA ASP A 113 -10.12 -1.32 21.73
C ASP A 113 -9.56 -0.83 20.39
N VAL A 114 -8.26 -1.02 20.15
CA VAL A 114 -7.61 -0.63 18.88
C VAL A 114 -8.14 -1.47 17.72
N LEU A 115 -8.25 -2.79 17.89
CA LEU A 115 -8.81 -3.68 16.89
C LEU A 115 -10.25 -3.29 16.52
N SER A 116 -11.08 -3.01 17.53
CA SER A 116 -12.47 -2.58 17.32
C SER A 116 -12.54 -1.26 16.56
N ALA A 117 -11.65 -0.31 16.86
CA ALA A 117 -11.57 0.97 16.14
C ALA A 117 -11.14 0.78 14.67
N VAL A 118 -10.15 -0.07 14.39
CA VAL A 118 -9.74 -0.39 13.01
C VAL A 118 -10.89 -1.04 12.25
N ILE A 119 -11.59 -2.01 12.87
CA ILE A 119 -12.73 -2.67 12.22
C ILE A 119 -13.86 -1.67 11.96
N ALA A 120 -14.20 -0.81 12.92
CA ALA A 120 -15.23 0.21 12.73
C ALA A 120 -14.85 1.27 11.67
N LYS A 121 -13.55 1.52 11.47
CA LYS A 121 -13.05 2.45 10.44
C LYS A 121 -13.23 1.89 9.02
N TYR A 122 -13.08 0.59 8.83
CA TYR A 122 -13.08 -0.07 7.51
C TYR A 122 -14.27 -1.01 7.29
N SER A 123 -15.26 -0.96 8.19
CA SER A 123 -16.52 -1.67 8.07
C SER A 123 -17.63 -0.84 8.70
N ALA A 124 -18.88 -1.28 8.61
CA ALA A 124 -20.01 -0.53 9.17
C ALA A 124 -20.06 -0.49 10.71
N SER A 125 -19.33 -1.36 11.40
CA SER A 125 -19.40 -1.51 12.87
C SER A 125 -18.20 -2.30 13.42
N ALA A 126 -17.77 -2.02 14.65
CA ALA A 126 -16.82 -2.87 15.37
C ALA A 126 -17.31 -4.32 15.52
N ASP A 127 -18.63 -4.51 15.57
CA ASP A 127 -19.32 -5.80 15.60
C ASP A 127 -19.70 -6.32 14.21
N ALA A 128 -18.95 -5.94 13.18
CA ALA A 128 -19.19 -6.47 11.84
C ALA A 128 -19.02 -8.00 11.82
N PRO A 129 -19.96 -8.75 11.20
CA PRO A 129 -19.85 -10.19 11.08
C PRO A 129 -18.68 -10.56 10.15
N MET A 130 -18.01 -11.66 10.46
CA MET A 130 -16.95 -12.20 9.62
C MET A 130 -17.52 -12.62 8.27
N VAL A 131 -18.61 -13.40 8.25
CA VAL A 131 -19.32 -13.78 7.03
C VAL A 131 -20.15 -12.60 6.51
N ILE A 132 -19.94 -12.21 5.25
CA ILE A 132 -20.77 -11.20 4.59
C ILE A 132 -22.03 -11.87 4.01
N PRO A 133 -23.25 -11.43 4.36
CA PRO A 133 -24.46 -11.80 3.64
C PRO A 133 -24.35 -11.28 2.19
N GLN A 134 -24.63 -12.12 1.19
CA GLN A 134 -24.41 -11.87 -0.26
C GLN A 134 -25.18 -10.66 -0.88
N ILE A 135 -25.58 -9.65 -0.09
CA ILE A 135 -26.44 -8.54 -0.53
C ILE A 135 -25.61 -7.28 -0.87
N ASN A 136 -24.36 -7.15 -0.39
CA ASN A 136 -23.56 -5.93 -0.61
C ASN A 136 -22.32 -6.20 -1.46
N THR A 137 -22.30 -5.72 -2.70
CA THR A 137 -21.25 -6.01 -3.71
C THR A 137 -19.97 -5.18 -3.54
N SER A 138 -19.92 -4.25 -2.58
CA SER A 138 -18.76 -3.38 -2.36
C SER A 138 -17.72 -3.92 -1.35
N LEU A 139 -18.04 -4.98 -0.61
CA LEU A 139 -17.19 -5.54 0.45
C LEU A 139 -16.56 -6.88 0.01
N HIS A 140 -15.26 -7.06 0.25
CA HIS A 140 -14.49 -8.24 -0.16
C HIS A 140 -14.71 -9.44 0.79
N THR A 141 -14.74 -10.65 0.22
CA THR A 141 -15.26 -11.87 0.87
C THR A 141 -14.29 -13.05 0.87
N ASN A 142 -12.99 -12.89 0.61
CA ASN A 142 -12.05 -13.99 0.32
C ASN A 142 -11.04 -14.29 1.45
N ALA A 143 -11.29 -13.90 2.69
CA ALA A 143 -10.46 -14.23 3.85
C ALA A 143 -10.88 -15.54 4.53
N ALA A 144 -9.90 -16.33 4.97
CA ALA A 144 -10.10 -17.46 5.88
C ALA A 144 -9.00 -17.50 6.93
N VAL A 145 -9.37 -17.67 8.20
CA VAL A 145 -8.39 -17.79 9.28
C VAL A 145 -8.56 -19.11 10.03
N PHE A 146 -7.44 -19.63 10.55
CA PHE A 146 -7.44 -20.92 11.23
C PHE A 146 -7.14 -20.76 12.72
N VAL A 147 -8.03 -21.31 13.54
CA VAL A 147 -7.95 -21.31 15.01
C VAL A 147 -8.11 -22.73 15.54
N THR A 148 -7.72 -22.96 16.79
CA THR A 148 -7.91 -24.23 17.53
C THR A 148 -8.61 -23.98 18.86
N SER A 149 -9.08 -25.04 19.52
CA SER A 149 -9.81 -24.95 20.79
C SER A 149 -9.04 -25.44 22.01
N GLY A 150 -9.41 -24.89 23.17
CA GLY A 150 -8.94 -25.15 24.53
C GLY A 150 -9.10 -26.55 25.13
N ALA A 151 -9.29 -27.61 24.36
CA ALA A 151 -9.90 -28.84 24.90
C ALA A 151 -8.92 -30.05 24.98
N PRO A 152 -8.88 -30.79 26.11
CA PRO A 152 -7.94 -31.91 26.31
C PRO A 152 -8.00 -33.01 25.24
N ASN A 153 -9.17 -33.23 24.63
CA ASN A 153 -9.40 -34.26 23.61
C ASN A 153 -9.40 -33.71 22.16
N PHE A 154 -8.99 -32.44 21.96
CA PHE A 154 -8.96 -31.77 20.65
C PHE A 154 -7.54 -31.52 20.14
N SER A 155 -6.54 -32.27 20.62
CA SER A 155 -5.21 -32.27 20.00
C SER A 155 -5.34 -32.48 18.49
N ASN A 156 -4.87 -31.53 17.69
CA ASN A 156 -4.93 -31.52 16.21
C ASN A 156 -6.29 -31.21 15.56
N ARG A 157 -7.26 -30.64 16.28
CA ARG A 157 -8.46 -30.09 15.61
C ARG A 157 -8.29 -28.60 15.32
N TYR A 158 -8.68 -28.17 14.14
CA TYR A 158 -8.73 -26.76 13.75
C TYR A 158 -10.16 -26.36 13.40
N GLN A 159 -10.39 -25.06 13.34
CA GLN A 159 -11.60 -24.44 12.83
C GLN A 159 -11.20 -23.41 11.78
N CYS A 160 -11.88 -23.43 10.63
CA CYS A 160 -11.78 -22.38 9.62
C CYS A 160 -12.87 -21.34 9.90
N VAL A 161 -12.47 -20.11 10.17
CA VAL A 161 -13.38 -18.96 10.28
C VAL A 161 -13.23 -18.14 9.00
N SER A 162 -14.22 -18.19 8.12
CA SER A 162 -14.17 -17.59 6.78
C SER A 162 -15.07 -16.38 6.62
N SER A 163 -14.71 -15.48 5.70
CA SER A 163 -15.54 -14.33 5.33
C SER A 163 -16.63 -14.63 4.29
N TYR A 164 -16.53 -15.81 3.67
CA TYR A 164 -17.53 -16.38 2.77
C TYR A 164 -18.32 -17.47 3.48
N LYS A 165 -19.44 -17.87 2.88
CA LYS A 165 -20.27 -18.98 3.38
C LYS A 165 -19.55 -20.31 3.15
N GLY A 166 -18.77 -20.75 4.14
CA GLY A 166 -18.02 -22.01 4.14
C GLY A 166 -18.66 -23.11 4.98
N GLN A 167 -17.84 -24.07 5.40
CA GLN A 167 -18.24 -25.09 6.38
C GLN A 167 -18.66 -24.42 7.70
N LYS A 168 -19.59 -25.03 8.44
CA LYS A 168 -20.00 -24.50 9.74
C LYS A 168 -18.86 -24.62 10.75
N THR A 169 -18.40 -23.47 11.25
CA THR A 169 -17.42 -23.35 12.33
C THR A 169 -18.10 -23.58 13.68
N LEU A 170 -17.43 -24.25 14.62
CA LEU A 170 -17.89 -24.31 16.00
C LEU A 170 -17.69 -22.96 16.72
N PRO A 171 -18.57 -22.62 17.68
CA PRO A 171 -19.84 -23.26 17.97
C PRO A 171 -20.86 -23.06 16.84
N LEU A 172 -21.64 -24.10 16.48
CA LEU A 172 -22.52 -24.06 15.30
C LEU A 172 -23.60 -22.96 15.33
N SER A 173 -23.97 -22.49 16.53
CA SER A 173 -24.95 -21.42 16.75
C SER A 173 -24.33 -20.02 16.82
N HIS A 174 -22.99 -19.92 16.79
CA HIS A 174 -22.27 -18.66 16.93
C HIS A 174 -22.04 -17.99 15.59
N GLN A 175 -22.34 -16.70 15.51
CA GLN A 175 -21.97 -15.88 14.37
C GLN A 175 -20.68 -15.14 14.69
N TRP A 176 -19.58 -15.64 14.12
CA TRP A 176 -18.26 -15.05 14.32
C TRP A 176 -18.21 -13.60 13.83
N LEU A 177 -17.73 -12.71 14.70
CA LEU A 177 -17.40 -11.33 14.37
C LEU A 177 -15.97 -11.23 13.82
N ILE A 178 -15.68 -10.17 13.06
CA ILE A 178 -14.31 -9.91 12.60
C ILE A 178 -13.36 -9.79 13.80
N ARG A 179 -13.77 -9.05 14.84
CA ARG A 179 -12.96 -8.84 16.05
C ARG A 179 -12.69 -10.13 16.82
N GLU A 180 -13.66 -11.03 16.90
CA GLU A 180 -13.50 -12.34 17.53
C GLU A 180 -12.54 -13.23 16.74
N ALA A 181 -12.67 -13.26 15.41
CA ALA A 181 -11.76 -14.02 14.55
C ALA A 181 -10.32 -13.50 14.67
N ALA A 182 -10.13 -12.17 14.63
CA ALA A 182 -8.83 -11.52 14.80
C ALA A 182 -8.23 -11.73 16.21
N HIS A 183 -9.06 -11.68 17.27
CA HIS A 183 -8.62 -11.98 18.63
C HIS A 183 -8.17 -13.45 18.75
N ALA A 184 -8.98 -14.39 18.29
CA ALA A 184 -8.68 -15.82 18.40
C ALA A 184 -7.40 -16.21 17.63
N VAL A 185 -7.08 -15.57 16.50
CA VAL A 185 -5.83 -15.87 15.80
C VAL A 185 -4.60 -15.35 16.52
N LEU A 186 -4.67 -14.29 17.32
CA LEU A 186 -3.53 -13.78 18.11
C LEU A 186 -3.51 -14.29 19.55
N ALA A 187 -4.59 -14.95 19.99
CA ALA A 187 -4.69 -15.51 21.32
C ALA A 187 -3.67 -16.63 21.56
N THR A 188 -2.78 -16.41 22.53
CA THR A 188 -1.68 -17.30 22.87
C THR A 188 -1.53 -17.45 24.39
N PRO A 189 -1.87 -18.63 24.94
CA PRO A 189 -1.74 -18.90 26.37
C PRO A 189 -0.34 -18.68 26.98
N PHE A 190 0.72 -18.72 26.17
CA PHE A 190 2.11 -18.69 26.65
C PHE A 190 2.72 -17.28 26.70
N PHE A 191 2.17 -16.33 25.95
CA PHE A 191 2.79 -15.00 25.83
C PHE A 191 1.97 -13.87 26.48
N GLY A 192 0.80 -14.17 27.04
CA GLY A 192 0.04 -13.29 27.93
C GLY A 192 -0.48 -11.97 27.37
N TYR A 193 -0.15 -11.63 26.13
CA TYR A 193 -0.54 -10.38 25.50
C TYR A 193 -1.98 -10.37 24.98
N VAL A 194 -2.50 -11.53 24.57
CA VAL A 194 -3.90 -11.74 24.15
C VAL A 194 -4.37 -13.08 24.73
N PRO A 195 -5.33 -13.09 25.66
CA PRO A 195 -5.80 -14.31 26.29
C PRO A 195 -6.60 -15.20 25.33
N PRO A 196 -6.78 -16.50 25.62
CA PRO A 196 -7.72 -17.35 24.89
C PRO A 196 -9.12 -16.75 24.84
N LEU A 197 -9.77 -16.81 23.67
CA LEU A 197 -11.08 -16.20 23.45
C LEU A 197 -12.21 -17.16 23.92
N PRO A 198 -12.93 -16.86 25.01
CA PRO A 198 -14.17 -17.56 25.30
C PRO A 198 -15.28 -17.07 24.37
N LEU A 199 -16.09 -18.00 23.85
CA LEU A 199 -17.30 -17.66 23.09
C LEU A 199 -18.56 -18.12 23.84
N ALA A 200 -19.62 -17.31 23.76
CA ALA A 200 -20.92 -17.67 24.29
C ALA A 200 -21.42 -18.96 23.61
N ASN A 201 -21.92 -19.91 24.41
CA ASN A 201 -22.35 -21.25 23.97
C ASN A 201 -21.21 -22.17 23.49
N SER A 202 -19.96 -21.85 23.82
CA SER A 202 -18.83 -22.78 23.73
C SER A 202 -18.45 -23.28 25.12
N VAL A 203 -18.08 -24.55 25.23
CA VAL A 203 -17.42 -25.11 26.43
C VAL A 203 -15.90 -24.87 26.38
N TYR A 204 -15.39 -24.42 25.24
CA TYR A 204 -13.96 -24.27 24.98
C TYR A 204 -13.62 -22.83 24.57
N ASP A 205 -12.46 -22.37 24.99
CA ASP A 205 -11.84 -21.16 24.44
C ASP A 205 -11.21 -21.44 23.06
N PHE A 206 -10.89 -20.36 22.35
CA PHE A 206 -10.26 -20.39 21.02
C PHE A 206 -8.92 -19.66 21.04
N ARG A 207 -7.97 -20.18 20.27
CA ARG A 207 -6.58 -19.70 20.19
C ARG A 207 -5.96 -19.98 18.83
N GLU A 208 -4.75 -19.49 18.62
CA GLU A 208 -4.07 -19.63 17.34
C GLU A 208 -3.79 -21.10 16.98
N ALA A 209 -3.95 -21.47 15.70
CA ALA A 209 -3.80 -22.86 15.25
C ALA A 209 -2.35 -23.37 15.28
N ALA A 210 -1.35 -22.52 15.54
CA ALA A 210 0.04 -22.94 15.74
C ALA A 210 0.17 -23.95 16.89
N PHE A 211 -0.68 -23.85 17.91
CA PHE A 211 -0.76 -24.81 19.04
C PHE A 211 -1.25 -26.21 18.64
N SER A 212 -1.74 -26.37 17.41
CA SER A 212 -2.12 -27.65 16.82
C SER A 212 -1.21 -28.02 15.64
N GLY A 213 -0.03 -27.41 15.55
CA GLY A 213 0.98 -27.69 14.52
C GLY A 213 0.70 -27.04 13.17
N PHE A 214 -0.23 -26.07 13.11
CA PHE A 214 -0.61 -25.39 11.87
C PHE A 214 -0.10 -23.95 11.81
N ASN A 215 1.17 -23.73 12.17
CA ASN A 215 1.78 -22.41 12.04
C ASN A 215 1.94 -21.98 10.57
N ASN A 216 2.39 -22.90 9.70
CA ASN A 216 2.15 -22.78 8.25
C ASN A 216 0.84 -23.52 7.91
N PRO A 217 -0.24 -22.80 7.56
CA PRO A 217 -1.55 -23.41 7.34
C PRO A 217 -1.73 -23.94 5.91
N VAL A 218 -0.66 -24.20 5.13
CA VAL A 218 -0.78 -24.63 3.72
C VAL A 218 -1.64 -25.88 3.53
N LYS A 219 -1.56 -26.86 4.45
CA LYS A 219 -2.45 -28.03 4.48
C LYS A 219 -3.92 -27.67 4.70
N LEU A 220 -4.18 -26.74 5.61
CA LEU A 220 -5.54 -26.28 5.89
C LEU A 220 -6.10 -25.53 4.70
N ALA A 221 -5.27 -24.71 4.06
CA ALA A 221 -5.59 -24.06 2.80
C ALA A 221 -5.86 -25.06 1.67
N GLN A 222 -5.16 -26.20 1.61
CA GLN A 222 -5.45 -27.28 0.66
C GLN A 222 -6.84 -27.89 0.87
N ASN A 223 -7.24 -28.14 2.12
CA ASN A 223 -8.58 -28.63 2.43
C ASN A 223 -9.65 -27.61 2.02
N GLU A 224 -9.41 -26.33 2.30
CA GLU A 224 -10.34 -25.26 1.96
C GLU A 224 -10.48 -25.07 0.44
N LYS A 225 -9.38 -25.17 -0.30
CA LYS A 225 -9.37 -25.16 -1.77
C LYS A 225 -10.26 -26.25 -2.35
N LEU A 226 -10.17 -27.48 -1.83
CA LEU A 226 -10.97 -28.62 -2.30
C LEU A 226 -12.46 -28.41 -2.02
N ALA A 227 -12.80 -27.75 -0.91
CA ALA A 227 -14.18 -27.42 -0.58
C ALA A 227 -14.76 -26.32 -1.48
N LEU A 228 -13.98 -25.26 -1.75
CA LEU A 228 -14.39 -24.13 -2.58
C LEU A 228 -14.43 -24.48 -4.07
N TRP A 229 -13.45 -25.25 -4.54
CA TRP A 229 -13.24 -25.55 -5.95
C TRP A 229 -13.00 -27.05 -6.18
N PRO A 230 -14.01 -27.92 -5.95
CA PRO A 230 -13.86 -29.37 -6.06
C PRO A 230 -13.46 -29.84 -7.48
N ASN A 231 -13.79 -29.04 -8.51
CA ASN A 231 -13.44 -29.32 -9.91
C ASN A 231 -12.28 -28.46 -10.43
N GLY A 232 -11.64 -27.66 -9.57
CA GLY A 232 -10.55 -26.75 -9.96
C GLY A 232 -9.30 -27.53 -10.36
N ARG A 233 -9.02 -27.64 -11.67
CA ARG A 233 -7.87 -28.41 -12.18
C ARG A 233 -6.53 -27.67 -12.10
N SER A 234 -6.52 -26.39 -11.74
CA SER A 234 -5.29 -25.60 -11.60
C SER A 234 -5.46 -24.53 -10.52
N ILE A 235 -4.65 -24.61 -9.47
CA ILE A 235 -4.66 -23.67 -8.34
C ILE A 235 -3.21 -23.24 -8.09
N LEU A 236 -2.94 -21.94 -8.22
CA LEU A 236 -1.72 -21.31 -7.77
C LEU A 236 -1.77 -21.11 -6.26
N THR A 237 -0.76 -21.59 -5.55
CA THR A 237 -0.58 -21.43 -4.11
C THR A 237 0.72 -20.68 -3.84
N ILE A 238 0.63 -19.57 -3.13
CA ILE A 238 1.78 -18.79 -2.65
C ILE A 238 1.74 -18.84 -1.12
N SER A 239 2.72 -19.52 -0.52
CA SER A 239 2.90 -19.63 0.93
C SER A 239 4.05 -18.72 1.36
N LEU A 240 3.76 -17.80 2.28
CA LEU A 240 4.70 -16.80 2.77
C LEU A 240 5.09 -17.10 4.22
N GLY A 241 6.39 -17.12 4.48
CA GLY A 241 6.95 -17.38 5.79
C GLY A 241 7.36 -16.12 6.56
N THR A 242 7.57 -16.31 7.86
CA THR A 242 7.93 -15.29 8.84
C THR A 242 9.40 -15.38 9.29
N ASP A 243 10.24 -16.09 8.51
CA ASP A 243 11.66 -16.35 8.75
C ASP A 243 11.95 -17.07 10.08
N ILE A 244 10.96 -17.72 10.67
CA ILE A 244 11.15 -18.48 11.90
C ILE A 244 11.94 -19.77 11.65
N CYS A 245 11.96 -20.28 10.42
CA CYS A 245 12.72 -21.48 10.08
C CYS A 245 14.23 -21.26 10.22
N SER A 246 14.72 -20.02 10.22
CA SER A 246 16.13 -19.71 10.52
C SER A 246 16.52 -20.01 11.98
N LEU A 247 15.56 -20.29 12.86
CA LEU A 247 15.80 -20.68 14.25
C LEU A 247 16.17 -22.16 14.39
N VAL A 248 15.89 -22.99 13.38
CA VAL A 248 16.30 -24.40 13.39
C VAL A 248 17.58 -24.61 12.59
N PRO A 249 18.42 -25.61 12.95
CA PRO A 249 19.60 -25.94 12.16
C PRO A 249 19.25 -26.33 10.72
N ASP A 250 20.14 -26.05 9.77
CA ASP A 250 19.95 -26.38 8.35
C ASP A 250 19.71 -27.89 8.09
N ASN A 251 20.20 -28.76 8.98
CA ASN A 251 20.03 -30.21 8.93
C ASN A 251 18.87 -30.73 9.81
N ALA A 252 18.01 -29.84 10.33
CA ALA A 252 16.84 -30.23 11.11
C ALA A 252 15.79 -30.90 10.22
N GLY A 253 15.90 -32.23 10.09
CA GLY A 253 14.92 -33.07 9.44
C GLY A 253 13.67 -33.29 10.31
N LYS A 254 12.72 -34.09 9.79
CA LYS A 254 11.43 -34.37 10.44
C LYS A 254 11.53 -34.97 11.85
N ASP A 255 12.61 -35.69 12.13
CA ASP A 255 12.85 -36.34 13.43
C ASP A 255 13.79 -35.54 14.34
N TYR A 256 14.18 -34.32 13.93
CA TYR A 256 14.99 -33.45 14.76
C TYR A 256 14.25 -33.12 16.06
N ARG A 257 14.91 -33.41 17.18
CA ARG A 257 14.41 -33.06 18.51
C ARG A 257 15.26 -31.96 19.08
N ILE A 258 14.59 -30.92 19.55
CA ILE A 258 15.22 -29.79 20.20
C ILE A 258 15.79 -30.25 21.53
N THR A 259 16.96 -29.71 21.87
CA THR A 259 17.66 -29.99 23.11
C THR A 259 17.89 -28.70 23.88
N ASP A 260 17.90 -28.78 25.21
CA ASP A 260 18.19 -27.64 26.09
C ASP A 260 19.54 -27.00 25.73
N ALA A 261 20.52 -27.82 25.35
CA ALA A 261 21.84 -27.36 24.92
C ALA A 261 21.78 -26.46 23.68
N TYR A 262 20.92 -26.79 22.71
CA TYR A 262 20.70 -25.97 21.53
C TYR A 262 19.95 -24.68 21.87
N CYS A 263 18.95 -24.75 22.75
CA CYS A 263 18.17 -23.59 23.19
C CYS A 263 18.99 -22.61 24.04
N ALA A 264 19.96 -23.11 24.81
CA ALA A 264 20.76 -22.32 25.76
C ALA A 264 21.46 -21.11 25.11
N GLN A 265 21.85 -21.18 23.84
CA GLN A 265 22.45 -20.04 23.14
C GLN A 265 21.47 -18.87 22.99
N TYR A 266 20.20 -19.17 22.73
CA TYR A 266 19.16 -18.16 22.58
C TYR A 266 18.69 -17.63 23.92
N VAL A 267 18.58 -18.51 24.93
CA VAL A 267 18.28 -18.11 26.31
C VAL A 267 19.30 -17.10 26.82
N ARG A 268 20.61 -17.37 26.63
CA ARG A 268 21.67 -16.41 26.97
C ARG A 268 21.51 -15.10 26.21
N ALA A 269 21.29 -15.16 24.90
CA ALA A 269 21.11 -13.95 24.09
C ALA A 269 19.91 -13.10 24.55
N ILE A 270 18.80 -13.72 24.97
CA ILE A 270 17.62 -13.01 25.49
C ILE A 270 17.95 -12.38 26.84
N ILE A 271 18.56 -13.12 27.76
CA ILE A 271 18.95 -12.60 29.09
C ILE A 271 19.91 -11.41 28.92
N ASP A 272 20.96 -11.61 28.13
CA ASP A 272 22.04 -10.64 27.97
C ASP A 272 21.61 -9.40 27.18
N ASN A 273 20.62 -9.49 26.29
CA ASN A 273 20.25 -8.37 25.42
C ASN A 273 18.89 -7.74 25.72
N LYS A 274 17.90 -8.54 26.12
CA LYS A 274 16.50 -8.13 26.26
C LYS A 274 16.04 -8.06 27.73
N LEU A 275 16.73 -8.74 28.64
CA LEU A 275 16.40 -8.79 30.07
C LEU A 275 17.57 -8.36 30.97
N LYS A 276 18.40 -7.41 30.51
CA LYS A 276 19.58 -6.88 31.24
C LYS A 276 19.26 -6.33 32.63
N HIS A 277 18.01 -5.93 32.86
CA HIS A 277 17.52 -5.40 34.13
C HIS A 277 17.19 -6.50 35.15
N MET A 278 17.22 -7.78 34.77
CA MET A 278 16.98 -8.87 35.71
C MET A 278 18.06 -8.93 36.80
N THR A 279 17.62 -9.19 38.02
CA THR A 279 18.50 -9.37 39.19
C THR A 279 18.71 -10.85 39.50
N GLU A 280 19.76 -11.20 40.29
CA GLU A 280 20.06 -12.59 40.67
C GLU A 280 18.89 -13.31 41.37
N SER A 281 18.00 -12.58 42.06
CA SER A 281 16.82 -13.13 42.73
C SER A 281 15.71 -13.56 41.77
N GLN A 282 15.80 -13.21 40.48
CA GLN A 282 14.85 -13.60 39.43
C GLN A 282 15.32 -14.82 38.62
N SER A 283 16.24 -15.62 39.16
CA SER A 283 16.80 -16.81 38.50
C SER A 283 15.77 -17.82 38.00
N SER A 284 14.58 -17.92 38.64
CA SER A 284 13.46 -18.75 38.17
C SER A 284 12.97 -18.37 36.77
N ARG A 285 13.03 -17.08 36.39
CA ARG A 285 12.63 -16.60 35.05
C ARG A 285 13.51 -17.17 33.93
N THR A 286 14.71 -17.65 34.24
CA THR A 286 15.57 -18.32 33.24
C THR A 286 14.94 -19.63 32.75
N VAL A 287 14.21 -20.34 33.62
CA VAL A 287 13.47 -21.56 33.26
C VAL A 287 12.30 -21.20 32.35
N ASP A 288 11.55 -20.15 32.70
CA ASP A 288 10.44 -19.66 31.88
C ASP A 288 10.92 -19.24 30.47
N VAL A 289 12.08 -18.56 30.38
CA VAL A 289 12.70 -18.21 29.09
C VAL A 289 13.10 -19.48 28.32
N MET A 290 13.62 -20.51 28.99
CA MET A 290 13.95 -21.79 28.33
C MET A 290 12.70 -22.44 27.72
N ASP A 291 11.61 -22.54 28.47
CA ASP A 291 10.36 -23.14 28.01
C ASP A 291 9.79 -22.40 26.79
N ILE A 292 9.80 -21.07 26.84
CA ILE A 292 9.41 -20.20 25.72
C ILE A 292 10.28 -20.45 24.48
N VAL A 293 11.60 -20.47 24.65
CA VAL A 293 12.55 -20.69 23.55
C VAL A 293 12.36 -22.07 22.93
N GLN A 294 12.20 -23.10 23.74
CA GLN A 294 11.92 -24.47 23.26
C GLN A 294 10.64 -24.49 22.43
N GLN A 295 9.57 -23.85 22.88
CA GLN A 295 8.31 -23.82 22.15
C GLN A 295 8.41 -23.08 20.81
N VAL A 296 9.09 -21.92 20.80
CA VAL A 296 9.35 -21.16 19.58
C VAL A 296 10.12 -21.99 18.56
N ILE A 297 11.21 -22.64 18.99
CA ILE A 297 12.03 -23.46 18.09
C ILE A 297 11.24 -24.70 17.65
N GLN A 298 10.38 -25.26 18.50
CA GLN A 298 9.50 -26.39 18.14
C GLN A 298 8.52 -25.99 17.04
N THR A 299 7.92 -24.80 17.17
CA THR A 299 7.05 -24.22 16.15
C THR A 299 7.80 -24.01 14.82
N ALA A 300 9.03 -23.52 14.89
CA ALA A 300 9.91 -23.38 13.72
C ALA A 300 10.24 -24.74 13.08
N ALA A 301 10.54 -25.77 13.87
CA ALA A 301 10.84 -27.12 13.38
C ALA A 301 9.63 -27.76 12.68
N GLU A 302 8.44 -27.62 13.25
CA GLU A 302 7.19 -28.09 12.64
C GLU A 302 6.90 -27.36 11.33
N THR A 303 7.09 -26.03 11.31
CA THR A 303 6.95 -25.19 10.12
C THR A 303 7.94 -25.62 9.03
N ASN A 304 9.21 -25.85 9.37
CA ASN A 304 10.24 -26.31 8.43
C ASN A 304 9.93 -27.71 7.88
N GLY A 305 9.48 -28.63 8.75
CA GLY A 305 9.04 -29.96 8.35
C GLY A 305 7.82 -29.95 7.42
N GLU A 306 7.00 -28.91 7.48
CA GLU A 306 5.89 -28.71 6.54
C GLU A 306 6.35 -28.07 5.22
N ASN A 307 7.23 -27.06 5.30
CA ASN A 307 7.84 -26.42 4.14
C ASN A 307 8.57 -27.43 3.25
N SER A 308 9.35 -28.35 3.84
CA SER A 308 10.08 -29.39 3.09
C SER A 308 9.18 -30.35 2.30
N LYS A 309 7.90 -30.49 2.67
CA LYS A 309 6.91 -31.29 1.91
C LYS A 309 6.25 -30.48 0.79
N PHE A 310 6.26 -29.16 0.90
CA PHE A 310 5.70 -28.25 -0.09
C PHE A 310 6.78 -27.85 -1.10
N LEU A 311 6.91 -28.64 -2.15
CA LEU A 311 7.90 -28.40 -3.20
C LEU A 311 7.52 -27.17 -4.02
N GLN A 312 8.52 -26.34 -4.29
CA GLN A 312 8.37 -25.22 -5.22
C GLN A 312 8.25 -25.77 -6.64
N ASP A 313 7.12 -25.51 -7.28
CA ASP A 313 6.85 -25.88 -8.66
C ASP A 313 6.15 -24.73 -9.41
N LEU A 314 5.61 -25.02 -10.60
CA LEU A 314 4.97 -24.01 -11.44
C LEU A 314 3.79 -23.28 -10.78
N TYR A 315 3.04 -23.96 -9.91
CA TYR A 315 1.84 -23.44 -9.25
C TYR A 315 1.96 -23.43 -7.72
N ASN A 316 3.10 -23.79 -7.15
CA ASN A 316 3.34 -23.81 -5.72
C ASN A 316 4.62 -23.03 -5.40
N TYR A 317 4.47 -21.90 -4.71
CA TYR A 317 5.58 -21.04 -4.29
C TYR A 317 5.66 -21.01 -2.76
N ARG A 318 6.81 -21.39 -2.20
CA ARG A 318 7.17 -21.09 -0.82
C ARG A 318 8.19 -19.96 -0.83
N ILE A 319 7.88 -18.86 -0.14
CA ILE A 319 8.73 -17.67 -0.06
C ILE A 319 8.96 -17.36 1.41
N ASP A 320 10.20 -17.48 1.85
CA ASP A 320 10.60 -17.29 3.25
C ASP A 320 12.04 -16.74 3.29
N PRO A 321 12.27 -15.51 2.76
CA PRO A 321 13.60 -14.91 2.77
C PRO A 321 13.99 -14.49 4.20
N PRO A 322 15.30 -14.38 4.48
CA PRO A 322 15.77 -13.80 5.73
C PRO A 322 15.22 -12.39 5.95
N LEU A 323 14.75 -12.08 7.16
CA LEU A 323 14.20 -10.77 7.52
C LEU A 323 15.23 -9.87 8.23
N GLY A 324 16.46 -10.34 8.41
CA GLY A 324 17.52 -9.61 9.10
C GLY A 324 17.25 -9.37 10.58
N LEU A 325 16.27 -10.09 11.16
CA LEU A 325 15.86 -9.95 12.55
C LEU A 325 16.85 -10.61 13.50
N ASP A 326 16.92 -10.08 14.72
CA ASP A 326 17.52 -10.79 15.85
C ASP A 326 16.87 -12.18 16.00
N LYS A 327 17.70 -13.17 16.31
CA LYS A 327 17.26 -14.53 16.60
C LYS A 327 16.34 -14.52 17.83
N ILE A 328 15.05 -14.83 17.63
CA ILE A 328 13.95 -14.80 18.64
C ILE A 328 13.45 -13.39 19.03
N ALA A 329 13.26 -12.48 18.06
CA ALA A 329 12.34 -11.34 18.23
C ALA A 329 10.85 -11.76 18.16
N PHE A 330 9.97 -11.33 19.07
CA PHE A 330 8.52 -11.63 18.97
C PHE A 330 7.74 -10.70 18.06
N ALA A 331 8.24 -9.48 17.89
CA ALA A 331 7.61 -8.45 17.07
C ALA A 331 8.65 -7.85 16.13
N ASP A 332 8.35 -7.89 14.83
CA ASP A 332 9.17 -7.18 13.83
C ASP A 332 8.92 -5.66 13.84
N TYR A 333 7.89 -5.21 14.55
CA TYR A 333 7.58 -3.80 14.84
C TYR A 333 8.81 -3.02 15.33
N PHE A 334 9.61 -3.57 16.25
CA PHE A 334 10.79 -2.91 16.80
C PHE A 334 11.94 -2.77 15.79
N GLN A 335 11.90 -3.54 14.70
CA GLN A 335 12.96 -3.62 13.68
C GLN A 335 12.38 -3.44 12.27
N ARG A 336 11.30 -2.65 12.15
CA ARG A 336 10.57 -2.43 10.90
C ARG A 336 11.49 -2.06 9.73
N GLN A 337 12.43 -1.15 9.97
CA GLN A 337 13.34 -0.68 8.93
C GLN A 337 14.25 -1.81 8.43
N THR A 338 14.81 -2.60 9.34
CA THR A 338 15.63 -3.78 9.03
C THR A 338 14.86 -4.80 8.20
N VAL A 339 13.62 -5.09 8.58
CA VAL A 339 12.76 -6.03 7.82
C VAL A 339 12.46 -5.50 6.43
N LYS A 340 12.12 -4.21 6.33
CA LYS A 340 11.85 -3.57 5.04
C LYS A 340 13.08 -3.61 4.13
N GLU A 341 14.25 -3.25 4.64
CA GLU A 341 15.50 -3.26 3.88
C GLU A 341 15.88 -4.67 3.43
N SER A 342 15.71 -5.67 4.30
CA SER A 342 15.98 -7.08 3.97
C SER A 342 15.07 -7.57 2.84
N ILE A 343 13.77 -7.25 2.88
CA ILE A 343 12.83 -7.60 1.80
C ILE A 343 13.12 -6.80 0.52
N ASP A 344 13.50 -5.53 0.62
CA ASP A 344 13.88 -4.72 -0.54
C ASP A 344 15.13 -5.30 -1.23
N GLN A 345 16.13 -5.71 -0.45
CA GLN A 345 17.32 -6.39 -0.95
C GLN A 345 17.00 -7.73 -1.59
N TRP A 346 16.19 -8.57 -0.94
CA TRP A 346 15.74 -9.83 -1.51
C TRP A 346 14.95 -9.62 -2.82
N ALA A 347 14.04 -8.65 -2.86
CA ALA A 347 13.25 -8.37 -4.06
C ALA A 347 14.10 -7.86 -5.24
N ALA A 348 15.24 -7.22 -4.95
CA ALA A 348 16.21 -6.78 -5.95
C ALA A 348 17.24 -7.86 -6.33
N ASP A 349 17.32 -8.95 -5.56
CA ASP A 349 18.17 -10.08 -5.90
C ASP A 349 17.58 -10.87 -7.09
N ALA A 350 18.44 -11.54 -7.87
CA ALA A 350 18.04 -12.24 -9.08
C ALA A 350 17.01 -13.37 -8.83
N LYS A 351 16.96 -13.94 -7.62
CA LYS A 351 16.02 -15.00 -7.25
C LYS A 351 14.66 -14.40 -6.87
N GLY A 352 14.64 -13.34 -6.05
CA GLY A 352 13.45 -12.63 -5.63
C GLY A 352 12.77 -11.95 -6.80
N GLU A 353 13.52 -11.21 -7.65
CA GLU A 353 13.00 -10.59 -8.86
C GLU A 353 12.32 -11.63 -9.78
N LYS A 354 12.98 -12.77 -9.99
CA LYS A 354 12.45 -13.87 -10.80
C LYS A 354 11.17 -14.46 -10.21
N VAL A 355 11.11 -14.65 -8.89
CA VAL A 355 9.91 -15.16 -8.20
C VAL A 355 8.76 -14.17 -8.29
N ILE A 356 9.01 -12.88 -8.00
CA ILE A 356 8.00 -11.82 -8.08
C ILE A 356 7.44 -11.72 -9.50
N THR A 357 8.33 -11.69 -10.50
CA THR A 357 7.95 -11.62 -11.93
C THR A 357 7.12 -12.83 -12.33
N ALA A 358 7.57 -14.04 -12.01
CA ALA A 358 6.85 -15.28 -12.33
C ALA A 358 5.46 -15.32 -11.68
N ILE A 359 5.33 -14.87 -10.43
CA ILE A 359 4.03 -14.78 -9.76
C ILE A 359 3.16 -13.75 -10.46
N SER A 360 3.68 -12.56 -10.77
CA SER A 360 2.94 -11.49 -11.46
C SER A 360 2.39 -11.96 -12.82
N GLU A 361 3.16 -12.73 -13.58
CA GLU A 361 2.72 -13.34 -14.84
C GLU A 361 1.55 -14.31 -14.69
N LEU A 362 1.50 -15.05 -13.57
CA LEU A 362 0.46 -16.04 -13.31
C LEU A 362 -0.80 -15.41 -12.70
N VAL A 363 -0.65 -14.34 -11.91
CA VAL A 363 -1.78 -13.75 -11.18
C VAL A 363 -2.55 -12.73 -12.00
N VAL A 364 -1.94 -12.05 -12.99
CA VAL A 364 -2.63 -11.06 -13.82
C VAL A 364 -2.22 -11.12 -15.29
N GLU A 365 -3.19 -10.82 -16.16
CA GLU A 365 -2.96 -10.63 -17.58
C GLU A 365 -2.08 -9.40 -17.81
N GLU A 366 -1.12 -9.52 -18.73
CA GLU A 366 -0.38 -8.36 -19.21
C GLU A 366 -1.29 -7.49 -20.05
N LYS A 367 -1.53 -6.28 -19.58
CA LYS A 367 -2.08 -5.26 -20.47
C LYS A 367 -0.92 -4.64 -21.23
N LYS A 368 -0.95 -4.77 -22.56
CA LYS A 368 -0.12 -3.94 -23.42
C LYS A 368 -0.36 -2.48 -23.05
N VAL A 369 0.71 -1.69 -23.06
CA VAL A 369 0.62 -0.22 -22.88
C VAL A 369 -0.41 0.28 -23.88
N ALA A 370 -1.57 0.69 -23.36
CA ALA A 370 -2.46 1.59 -24.07
C ALA A 370 -1.57 2.78 -24.41
N ASP A 371 -1.41 3.09 -25.70
CA ASP A 371 -0.69 4.29 -26.05
C ASP A 371 -1.39 5.52 -25.41
N ALA A 372 -0.72 6.66 -25.34
CA ALA A 372 -1.30 7.84 -24.70
C ALA A 372 -2.68 8.21 -25.25
N GLU A 373 -2.97 7.81 -26.50
CA GLU A 373 -4.24 8.05 -27.16
C GLU A 373 -5.35 7.10 -26.68
N ASP A 374 -5.04 5.82 -26.45
CA ASP A 374 -5.94 4.85 -25.85
C ASP A 374 -6.32 5.25 -24.41
N LEU A 375 -5.35 5.71 -23.61
CA LEU A 375 -5.63 6.17 -22.23
C LEU A 375 -6.52 7.41 -22.19
N ARG A 376 -6.40 8.34 -23.15
CA ARG A 376 -7.31 9.50 -23.25
C ARG A 376 -8.75 9.08 -23.54
N ARG A 377 -8.95 7.96 -24.24
CA ARG A 377 -10.27 7.40 -24.59
C ARG A 377 -10.86 6.52 -23.49
N MET A 378 -10.15 6.27 -22.40
CA MET A 378 -10.68 5.54 -21.25
C MET A 378 -11.45 6.47 -20.33
N ASP A 379 -12.55 5.97 -19.77
CA ASP A 379 -13.22 6.66 -18.66
C ASP A 379 -12.35 6.55 -17.40
N PRO A 380 -12.05 7.68 -16.74
CA PRO A 380 -11.32 7.62 -15.49
C PRO A 380 -12.14 6.94 -14.40
N GLN A 381 -11.47 6.15 -13.56
CA GLN A 381 -12.13 5.49 -12.44
C GLN A 381 -12.40 6.50 -11.33
N SER A 382 -13.65 6.53 -10.86
CA SER A 382 -14.01 7.27 -9.65
C SER A 382 -13.35 6.66 -8.42
N PRO A 383 -12.94 7.48 -7.45
CA PRO A 383 -12.44 6.98 -6.18
C PRO A 383 -13.51 6.15 -5.46
N PRO A 384 -13.14 5.13 -4.67
CA PRO A 384 -14.12 4.33 -3.94
C PRO A 384 -14.99 5.20 -3.02
N PRO A 385 -16.25 4.80 -2.75
CA PRO A 385 -17.10 5.48 -1.79
C PRO A 385 -16.37 5.68 -0.45
N ASP A 386 -16.62 6.82 0.20
CA ASP A 386 -16.02 7.20 1.48
C ASP A 386 -14.49 7.38 1.49
N THR A 387 -13.80 7.36 0.35
CA THR A 387 -12.36 7.70 0.30
C THR A 387 -12.09 9.18 0.09
N VAL A 388 -13.04 9.92 -0.49
CA VAL A 388 -12.99 11.37 -0.73
C VAL A 388 -14.16 12.08 -0.06
N ASN A 389 -14.01 13.37 0.24
CA ASN A 389 -15.09 14.21 0.81
C ASN A 389 -16.27 14.28 -0.16
N PRO A 390 -17.53 14.13 0.29
CA PRO A 390 -18.68 14.24 -0.58
C PRO A 390 -18.85 15.65 -1.17
N GLY A 391 -19.54 15.75 -2.30
CA GLY A 391 -19.87 17.04 -2.93
C GLY A 391 -18.71 17.72 -3.66
N TYR A 392 -17.65 16.98 -4.03
CA TYR A 392 -16.62 17.49 -4.94
C TYR A 392 -17.19 17.75 -6.34
N ASN A 393 -16.44 18.46 -7.19
CA ASN A 393 -16.86 18.77 -8.55
C ASN A 393 -16.94 17.50 -9.42
N PRO A 394 -18.10 17.12 -9.98
CA PRO A 394 -18.25 15.90 -10.78
C PRO A 394 -17.37 15.84 -12.03
N GLN A 395 -16.85 16.98 -12.51
CA GLN A 395 -15.89 17.02 -13.62
C GLN A 395 -14.60 16.25 -13.31
N LEU A 396 -14.25 16.07 -12.03
CA LEU A 396 -13.07 15.34 -11.58
C LEU A 396 -13.11 13.83 -11.88
N ASP A 397 -14.30 13.31 -12.16
CA ASP A 397 -14.59 11.92 -12.58
C ASP A 397 -14.80 11.81 -14.10
N LYS A 398 -14.62 12.89 -14.86
CA LYS A 398 -14.84 12.91 -16.30
C LYS A 398 -13.52 12.93 -17.06
N ARG A 399 -13.58 12.47 -18.30
CA ARG A 399 -12.45 12.53 -19.23
C ARG A 399 -11.96 13.97 -19.39
N ARG A 400 -10.68 14.09 -19.69
CA ARG A 400 -10.10 15.37 -20.09
C ARG A 400 -10.80 15.85 -21.38
N PRO A 401 -11.10 17.14 -21.52
CA PRO A 401 -11.77 17.67 -22.70
C PRO A 401 -10.96 17.48 -23.98
N GLU A 402 -11.65 17.26 -25.10
CA GLU A 402 -11.04 17.05 -26.43
C GLU A 402 -10.86 18.35 -27.22
N THR A 403 -11.47 19.44 -26.77
CA THR A 403 -11.39 20.76 -27.41
C THR A 403 -10.90 21.82 -26.43
N ILE A 404 -10.17 22.82 -26.94
CA ILE A 404 -9.63 23.90 -26.11
C ILE A 404 -10.74 24.73 -25.45
N MET A 405 -11.85 24.95 -26.14
CA MET A 405 -13.02 25.65 -25.60
C MET A 405 -13.57 24.94 -24.35
N GLU A 406 -13.78 23.62 -24.42
CA GLU A 406 -14.25 22.86 -23.27
C GLU A 406 -13.22 22.83 -22.15
N TYR A 407 -11.94 22.65 -22.50
CA TYR A 407 -10.83 22.66 -21.55
C TYR A 407 -10.81 23.95 -20.73
N LEU A 408 -10.79 25.10 -21.39
CA LEU A 408 -10.79 26.41 -20.74
C LEU A 408 -12.10 26.68 -19.96
N SER A 409 -13.22 26.07 -20.34
CA SER A 409 -14.47 26.19 -19.58
C SER A 409 -14.50 25.35 -18.29
N LYS A 410 -13.86 24.17 -18.31
CA LYS A 410 -13.92 23.16 -17.25
C LYS A 410 -12.78 23.26 -16.24
N TYR A 411 -11.60 23.71 -16.67
CA TYR A 411 -10.40 23.81 -15.85
C TYR A 411 -10.09 25.27 -15.48
N ARG A 412 -9.37 25.46 -14.37
CA ARG A 412 -8.57 26.67 -14.14
C ARG A 412 -7.14 26.35 -14.56
N VAL A 413 -6.58 27.12 -15.47
CA VAL A 413 -5.25 26.92 -16.04
C VAL A 413 -4.32 28.00 -15.50
N LEU A 414 -3.23 27.59 -14.85
CA LEU A 414 -2.19 28.48 -14.37
C LEU A 414 -0.90 28.17 -15.12
N PHE A 415 -0.40 29.12 -15.91
CA PHE A 415 0.93 29.03 -16.48
C PHE A 415 1.96 29.58 -15.50
N ILE A 416 2.95 28.75 -15.17
CA ILE A 416 4.18 29.18 -14.51
C ILE A 416 5.24 29.27 -15.59
N ILE A 417 5.66 30.48 -15.92
CA ILE A 417 6.58 30.77 -17.01
C ILE A 417 7.97 31.00 -16.43
N ASP A 418 8.92 30.18 -16.86
CA ASP A 418 10.32 30.35 -16.52
C ASP A 418 10.88 31.63 -17.15
N ASP A 419 11.14 32.63 -16.32
CA ASP A 419 11.82 33.86 -16.67
C ASP A 419 13.26 33.87 -16.14
N SER A 420 13.90 32.72 -15.95
CA SER A 420 15.31 32.61 -15.55
C SER A 420 16.27 33.12 -16.63
N GLY A 421 17.54 33.31 -16.27
CA GLY A 421 18.54 33.83 -17.21
C GLY A 421 18.78 32.95 -18.46
N SER A 422 18.53 31.63 -18.40
CA SER A 422 18.72 30.70 -19.51
C SER A 422 17.70 30.92 -20.64
N MET A 423 16.49 31.33 -20.28
CA MET A 423 15.37 31.52 -21.20
C MET A 423 15.55 32.65 -22.22
N LYS A 424 16.62 33.46 -22.16
CA LYS A 424 16.85 34.61 -23.06
C LYS A 424 16.73 34.27 -24.55
N ALA A 425 17.26 33.12 -24.97
CA ALA A 425 17.22 32.72 -26.38
C ALA A 425 15.88 32.07 -26.79
N LEU A 426 15.08 31.65 -25.82
CA LEU A 426 13.84 30.89 -26.00
C LEU A 426 12.59 31.71 -25.62
N TRP A 427 12.78 32.94 -25.14
CA TRP A 427 11.71 33.81 -24.63
C TRP A 427 10.64 34.12 -25.68
N ASP A 428 11.07 34.41 -26.90
CA ASP A 428 10.17 34.65 -28.03
C ASP A 428 9.39 33.39 -28.42
N GLU A 429 10.03 32.21 -28.35
CA GLU A 429 9.37 30.93 -28.63
C GLU A 429 8.30 30.61 -27.57
N ALA A 430 8.61 30.81 -26.28
CA ALA A 430 7.65 30.66 -25.19
C ALA A 430 6.46 31.62 -25.32
N ARG A 431 6.73 32.89 -25.65
CA ARG A 431 5.71 33.92 -25.91
C ARG A 431 4.79 33.50 -27.04
N ASP A 432 5.38 33.10 -28.17
CA ASP A 432 4.63 32.82 -29.38
C ASP A 432 3.79 31.56 -29.19
N ALA A 433 4.30 30.52 -28.52
CA ALA A 433 3.55 29.34 -28.13
C ALA A 433 2.29 29.66 -27.32
N LEU A 434 2.41 30.55 -26.32
CA LEU A 434 1.30 30.94 -25.46
C LEU A 434 0.26 31.82 -26.16
N SER A 435 0.60 32.42 -27.31
CA SER A 435 -0.26 33.40 -27.98
C SER A 435 -1.59 32.84 -28.46
N ALA A 436 -1.63 31.59 -28.95
CA ALA A 436 -2.89 30.96 -29.36
C ALA A 436 -3.81 30.70 -28.16
N ILE A 437 -3.26 30.29 -27.01
CA ILE A 437 -4.07 30.04 -25.81
C ILE A 437 -4.69 31.32 -25.28
N ALA A 438 -3.94 32.43 -25.28
CA ALA A 438 -4.48 33.74 -24.93
C ALA A 438 -5.58 34.17 -25.90
N GLU A 439 -5.40 33.95 -27.21
CA GLU A 439 -6.42 34.28 -28.22
C GLU A 439 -7.69 33.43 -28.08
N HIS A 440 -7.56 32.13 -27.87
CA HIS A 440 -8.68 31.22 -27.56
C HIS A 440 -9.41 31.64 -26.29
N ALA A 441 -8.68 32.06 -25.25
CA ALA A 441 -9.29 32.58 -24.03
C ALA A 441 -10.10 33.86 -24.28
N LEU A 442 -9.69 34.70 -25.24
CA LEU A 442 -10.48 35.85 -25.69
C LEU A 442 -11.70 35.41 -26.48
N GLU A 443 -11.52 34.55 -27.49
CA GLU A 443 -12.59 34.04 -28.37
C GLU A 443 -13.73 33.41 -27.58
N TYR A 444 -13.39 32.56 -26.61
CA TYR A 444 -14.35 31.84 -25.78
C TYR A 444 -14.74 32.57 -24.49
N ASN A 445 -14.26 33.81 -24.31
CA ASN A 445 -14.46 34.60 -23.09
C ASN A 445 -14.13 33.82 -21.80
N ALA A 446 -13.02 33.10 -21.80
CA ALA A 446 -12.56 32.30 -20.68
C ALA A 446 -11.81 33.16 -19.65
N HIS A 447 -12.26 33.13 -18.39
CA HIS A 447 -11.63 33.82 -17.26
C HIS A 447 -10.73 32.89 -16.42
N SER A 448 -10.29 31.79 -17.03
CA SER A 448 -9.65 30.67 -16.34
C SER A 448 -8.15 30.56 -16.60
N VAL A 449 -7.56 31.46 -17.40
CA VAL A 449 -6.13 31.44 -17.74
C VAL A 449 -5.41 32.52 -16.93
N ASP A 450 -4.56 32.09 -16.02
CA ASP A 450 -3.70 32.94 -15.22
C ASP A 450 -2.22 32.68 -15.57
N MET A 451 -1.36 33.68 -15.42
CA MET A 451 0.09 33.57 -15.67
C MET A 451 0.89 34.16 -14.52
N VAL A 452 1.92 33.43 -14.10
CA VAL A 452 2.92 33.84 -13.12
C VAL A 452 4.31 33.47 -13.64
N PHE A 453 5.35 33.99 -13.00
CA PHE A 453 6.73 33.80 -13.40
C PHE A 453 7.55 33.22 -12.25
N LEU A 454 8.71 32.64 -12.56
CA LEU A 454 9.57 32.07 -11.53
C LEU A 454 10.27 33.14 -10.69
N ASN A 455 10.66 34.27 -11.28
CA ASN A 455 11.44 35.31 -10.64
C ASN A 455 10.67 36.64 -10.54
N SER A 456 9.80 36.96 -11.51
CA SER A 456 8.97 38.16 -11.44
C SER A 456 7.77 37.99 -10.49
N ASP A 457 7.57 38.95 -9.57
CA ASP A 457 6.40 39.00 -8.68
C ASP A 457 5.06 39.30 -9.40
N LYS A 458 5.07 39.41 -10.73
CA LYS A 458 3.91 39.80 -11.52
C LYS A 458 2.90 38.66 -11.60
N TYR A 459 1.68 38.91 -11.10
CA TYR A 459 0.53 38.02 -11.28
C TYR A 459 -0.40 38.56 -12.38
N CYS A 460 -0.60 37.79 -13.45
CA CYS A 460 -1.46 38.16 -14.57
C CYS A 460 -2.74 37.32 -14.54
N ALA A 461 -3.82 37.91 -14.03
CA ALA A 461 -5.11 37.23 -13.93
C ALA A 461 -5.90 37.30 -15.25
N SER A 462 -6.61 36.22 -15.60
CA SER A 462 -7.58 36.21 -16.72
C SER A 462 -7.01 36.76 -18.04
N VAL A 463 -5.85 36.27 -18.43
CA VAL A 463 -5.14 36.68 -19.64
C VAL A 463 -5.97 36.31 -20.88
N ARG A 464 -6.30 37.32 -21.69
CA ARG A 464 -7.14 37.18 -22.89
C ARG A 464 -6.61 38.07 -24.01
N GLY A 465 -6.35 37.46 -25.16
CA GLY A 465 -5.93 38.12 -26.38
C GLY A 465 -4.42 38.20 -26.53
N LYS A 466 -3.96 38.03 -27.76
CA LYS A 466 -2.54 38.07 -28.12
C LYS A 466 -1.86 39.39 -27.75
N SER A 467 -2.56 40.52 -27.87
CA SER A 467 -2.00 41.83 -27.53
C SER A 467 -1.63 41.97 -26.05
N VAL A 468 -2.49 41.46 -25.15
CA VAL A 468 -2.23 41.46 -23.70
C VAL A 468 -1.04 40.58 -23.37
N LEU A 469 -0.96 39.39 -23.99
CA LEU A 469 0.19 38.50 -23.80
C LEU A 469 1.50 39.13 -24.24
N MET A 470 1.52 39.77 -25.42
CA MET A 470 2.71 40.46 -25.94
C MET A 470 3.18 41.54 -24.95
N GLN A 471 2.26 42.33 -24.41
CA GLN A 471 2.58 43.34 -23.40
C GLN A 471 3.16 42.72 -22.12
N ILE A 472 2.60 41.60 -21.65
CA ILE A 472 3.14 40.88 -20.48
C ILE A 472 4.59 40.47 -20.74
N PHE A 473 4.86 39.86 -21.91
CA PHE A 473 6.19 39.43 -22.31
C PHE A 473 7.14 40.59 -22.64
N ASP A 474 6.64 41.81 -22.87
CA ASP A 474 7.45 43.02 -23.02
C ASP A 474 7.87 43.62 -21.67
N GLU A 475 7.03 43.48 -20.65
CA GLU A 475 7.29 43.99 -19.30
C GLU A 475 8.17 43.05 -18.46
N VAL A 476 8.09 41.74 -18.70
CA VAL A 476 8.95 40.74 -18.03
C VAL A 476 10.14 40.38 -18.92
N ARG A 477 11.32 40.26 -18.30
CA ARG A 477 12.58 39.98 -19.00
C ARG A 477 13.34 38.85 -18.30
N PRO A 478 13.87 37.86 -19.03
CA PRO A 478 14.57 36.73 -18.44
C PRO A 478 15.79 37.13 -17.57
N HIS A 479 15.78 36.76 -16.30
CA HIS A 479 16.81 36.99 -15.30
C HIS A 479 16.76 36.00 -14.13
N GLY A 480 17.85 35.87 -13.38
CA GLY A 480 17.85 35.09 -12.13
C GLY A 480 17.96 33.58 -12.34
N TYR A 481 17.51 32.85 -11.33
CA TYR A 481 17.62 31.39 -11.19
C TYR A 481 16.30 30.71 -11.57
N THR A 482 16.20 29.39 -11.38
CA THR A 482 15.04 28.55 -11.71
C THR A 482 14.40 27.98 -10.43
N PRO A 483 13.78 28.80 -9.55
CA PRO A 483 13.17 28.38 -8.28
C PRO A 483 11.80 27.68 -8.49
N THR A 484 11.79 26.60 -9.25
CA THR A 484 10.56 25.91 -9.66
C THR A 484 9.75 25.40 -8.46
N GLY A 485 10.41 24.77 -7.49
CA GLY A 485 9.77 24.19 -6.32
C GLY A 485 9.10 25.23 -5.42
N GLU A 486 9.78 26.34 -5.11
CA GLU A 486 9.23 27.42 -4.29
C GLU A 486 7.94 28.01 -4.87
N ILE A 487 7.96 28.37 -6.15
CA ILE A 487 6.81 28.98 -6.82
C ILE A 487 5.67 27.96 -7.02
N LEU A 488 6.01 26.72 -7.34
CA LEU A 488 5.03 25.65 -7.44
C LEU A 488 4.36 25.39 -6.09
N LYS A 489 5.13 25.33 -5.00
CA LYS A 489 4.62 25.15 -3.63
C LYS A 489 3.61 26.21 -3.25
N LYS A 490 3.93 27.48 -3.50
CA LYS A 490 3.03 28.61 -3.21
C LYS A 490 1.64 28.40 -3.80
N HIS A 491 1.56 28.06 -5.09
CA HIS A 491 0.28 27.92 -5.79
C HIS A 491 -0.43 26.59 -5.50
N LEU A 492 0.31 25.53 -5.18
CA LEU A 492 -0.26 24.30 -4.65
C LEU A 492 -0.93 24.55 -3.29
N ASP A 493 -0.24 25.21 -2.37
CA ASP A 493 -0.74 25.53 -1.03
C ASP A 493 -1.98 26.44 -1.10
N GLU A 494 -1.98 27.46 -1.96
CA GLU A 494 -3.13 28.34 -2.20
C GLU A 494 -4.37 27.55 -2.66
N GLN A 495 -4.20 26.63 -3.62
CA GLN A 495 -5.31 25.83 -4.12
C GLN A 495 -5.83 24.84 -3.07
N ILE A 496 -4.93 24.20 -2.33
CA ILE A 496 -5.29 23.30 -1.24
C ILE A 496 -6.03 24.07 -0.14
N ALA A 497 -5.61 25.29 0.19
CA ALA A 497 -6.32 26.15 1.13
C ALA A 497 -7.75 26.48 0.66
N ILE A 498 -7.95 26.78 -0.63
CA ILE A 498 -9.28 26.99 -1.21
C ILE A 498 -10.15 25.74 -1.08
N LEU A 499 -9.61 24.56 -1.40
CA LEU A 499 -10.33 23.29 -1.28
C LEU A 499 -10.71 23.00 0.18
N ASN A 500 -9.75 23.14 1.11
CA ASN A 500 -9.94 22.93 2.54
C ASN A 500 -11.05 23.82 3.11
N ALA A 501 -11.04 25.11 2.75
CA ALA A 501 -12.01 26.09 3.26
C ALA A 501 -13.46 25.82 2.82
N LYS A 502 -13.68 24.97 1.81
CA LYS A 502 -14.99 24.68 1.25
C LYS A 502 -15.50 23.27 1.54
N ILE A 503 -14.76 22.45 2.27
CA ILE A 503 -15.22 21.09 2.63
C ILE A 503 -16.61 21.15 3.29
N GLY A 504 -17.55 20.36 2.78
CA GLY A 504 -18.93 20.29 3.27
C GLY A 504 -19.82 21.47 2.87
N SER A 505 -19.31 22.44 2.12
CA SER A 505 -20.09 23.59 1.65
C SER A 505 -20.66 23.34 0.23
N PRO A 506 -21.80 23.98 -0.14
CA PRO A 506 -22.34 23.91 -1.50
C PRO A 506 -21.40 24.45 -2.59
N GLU A 507 -20.40 25.24 -2.21
CA GLU A 507 -19.39 25.79 -3.12
C GLU A 507 -18.30 24.78 -3.47
N TYR A 508 -18.10 23.73 -2.67
CA TYR A 508 -17.08 22.71 -2.92
C TYR A 508 -17.22 22.07 -4.31
N THR A 509 -18.47 21.79 -4.71
CA THR A 509 -18.80 21.19 -6.01
C THR A 509 -18.50 22.11 -7.19
N LYS A 510 -18.36 23.42 -6.94
CA LYS A 510 -18.12 24.45 -7.97
C LYS A 510 -16.63 24.71 -8.20
N ILE A 511 -15.75 24.21 -7.33
CA ILE A 511 -14.30 24.39 -7.49
C ILE A 511 -13.85 23.57 -8.70
N ARG A 512 -13.36 24.26 -9.73
CA ARG A 512 -12.83 23.61 -10.94
C ARG A 512 -11.48 22.94 -10.63
N PRO A 513 -11.13 21.86 -11.33
CA PRO A 513 -9.78 21.31 -11.26
C PRO A 513 -8.76 22.38 -11.68
N LEU A 514 -7.63 22.46 -10.97
CA LEU A 514 -6.49 23.28 -11.32
C LEU A 514 -5.54 22.49 -12.22
N ASP A 515 -5.12 23.08 -13.33
CA ASP A 515 -4.04 22.58 -14.17
C ASP A 515 -2.89 23.59 -14.20
N ILE A 516 -1.76 23.20 -13.63
CA ILE A 516 -0.54 24.02 -13.58
C ILE A 516 0.35 23.60 -14.74
N VAL A 517 0.68 24.54 -15.63
CA VAL A 517 1.54 24.30 -16.79
C VAL A 517 2.83 25.07 -16.59
N VAL A 518 3.91 24.35 -16.32
CA VAL A 518 5.24 24.92 -16.12
C VAL A 518 6.00 24.90 -17.45
N VAL A 519 6.31 26.07 -18.00
CA VAL A 519 7.09 26.20 -19.25
C VAL A 519 8.52 26.61 -18.87
N THR A 520 9.51 25.74 -19.11
CA THR A 520 10.88 25.94 -18.61
C THR A 520 11.93 25.31 -19.53
N ASP A 521 13.10 25.94 -19.65
CA ASP A 521 14.27 25.40 -20.36
C ASP A 521 15.33 24.80 -19.42
N GLY A 522 15.23 25.12 -18.14
CA GLY A 522 16.25 24.84 -17.15
C GLY A 522 15.91 23.66 -16.25
N ARG A 523 16.97 23.08 -15.68
CA ARG A 523 16.84 22.24 -14.49
C ARG A 523 16.43 23.14 -13.31
N PRO A 524 15.48 22.71 -12.46
CA PRO A 524 15.18 23.39 -11.20
C PRO A 524 16.44 23.56 -10.33
N ASP A 525 16.65 24.77 -9.82
CA ASP A 525 17.75 25.08 -8.87
C ASP A 525 17.41 24.65 -7.43
N ASP A 526 16.15 24.29 -7.19
CA ASP A 526 15.60 23.79 -5.93
C ASP A 526 14.97 22.39 -6.09
N LYS A 527 14.08 22.01 -5.18
CA LYS A 527 13.48 20.66 -5.09
C LYS A 527 11.97 20.68 -5.29
N PRO A 528 11.48 20.79 -6.54
CA PRO A 528 10.05 20.69 -6.82
C PRO A 528 9.46 19.34 -6.41
N GLU A 529 10.26 18.28 -6.34
CA GLU A 529 9.82 16.98 -5.85
C GLU A 529 9.22 17.00 -4.44
N ASP A 530 9.82 17.78 -3.53
CA ASP A 530 9.39 17.86 -2.13
C ASP A 530 8.06 18.61 -2.07
N SER A 531 7.95 19.68 -2.85
CA SER A 531 6.74 20.52 -2.94
C SER A 531 5.54 19.74 -3.50
N ILE A 532 5.78 18.90 -4.50
CA ILE A 532 4.77 18.01 -5.09
C ILE A 532 4.36 16.93 -4.09
N ALA A 533 5.32 16.31 -3.41
CA ALA A 533 5.06 15.26 -2.44
C ALA A 533 4.25 15.78 -1.23
N ASP A 534 4.57 16.97 -0.73
CA ASP A 534 3.83 17.63 0.35
C ASP A 534 2.36 17.88 -0.05
N ALA A 535 2.14 18.38 -1.27
CA ALA A 535 0.80 18.64 -1.80
C ALA A 535 -0.02 17.34 -1.98
N GLU A 536 0.59 16.28 -2.51
CA GLU A 536 -0.05 14.96 -2.64
C GLU A 536 -0.44 14.38 -1.26
N GLN A 537 0.45 14.52 -0.27
CA GLN A 537 0.18 14.08 1.10
C GLN A 537 -0.99 14.84 1.71
N GLU A 538 -1.05 16.17 1.55
CA GLU A 538 -2.12 16.99 2.12
C GLU A 538 -3.48 16.72 1.44
N ILE A 539 -3.50 16.60 0.10
CA ILE A 539 -4.71 16.20 -0.66
C ILE A 539 -5.24 14.87 -0.14
N LYS A 540 -4.37 13.88 0.05
CA LYS A 540 -4.74 12.56 0.57
C LYS A 540 -5.23 12.65 2.02
N ALA A 541 -4.52 13.36 2.89
CA ALA A 541 -4.85 13.50 4.30
C ALA A 541 -6.21 14.18 4.51
N LYS A 542 -6.52 15.18 3.69
CA LYS A 542 -7.79 15.91 3.72
C LYS A 542 -8.90 15.26 2.92
N ARG A 543 -8.65 14.10 2.29
CA ARG A 543 -9.61 13.36 1.46
C ARG A 543 -10.15 14.20 0.30
N HIS A 544 -9.32 15.08 -0.26
CA HIS A 544 -9.65 15.74 -1.52
C HIS A 544 -9.58 14.75 -2.68
N HIS A 545 -10.31 15.05 -3.76
CA HIS A 545 -10.23 14.22 -4.96
C HIS A 545 -8.81 14.27 -5.54
N PRO A 546 -8.19 13.13 -5.88
CA PRO A 546 -6.80 13.11 -6.34
C PRO A 546 -6.55 13.87 -7.65
N ASN A 547 -7.60 14.16 -8.41
CA ASN A 547 -7.51 14.89 -9.68
C ASN A 547 -7.84 16.39 -9.53
N SER A 548 -7.93 16.90 -8.30
CA SER A 548 -8.24 18.32 -8.04
C SER A 548 -7.15 19.27 -8.54
N ILE A 549 -5.93 18.75 -8.67
CA ILE A 549 -4.75 19.45 -9.18
C ILE A 549 -4.00 18.54 -10.15
N GLY A 550 -3.62 19.08 -11.30
CA GLY A 550 -2.67 18.50 -12.25
C GLY A 550 -1.49 19.44 -12.48
N ILE A 551 -0.32 18.87 -12.77
CA ILE A 551 0.89 19.60 -13.12
C ILE A 551 1.41 19.05 -14.45
N GLN A 552 1.73 19.92 -15.39
CA GLN A 552 2.35 19.57 -16.67
C GLN A 552 3.62 20.39 -16.86
N PHE A 553 4.77 19.72 -16.91
CA PHE A 553 6.04 20.34 -17.26
C PHE A 553 6.24 20.29 -18.77
N VAL A 554 6.34 21.46 -19.40
CA VAL A 554 6.60 21.64 -20.82
C VAL A 554 8.02 22.14 -20.99
N GLN A 555 8.91 21.25 -21.42
CA GLN A 555 10.29 21.63 -21.69
C GLN A 555 10.36 22.45 -22.98
N ILE A 556 11.09 23.56 -22.94
CA ILE A 556 11.49 24.34 -24.12
C ILE A 556 13.01 24.32 -24.24
N GLY A 557 13.54 24.14 -25.46
CA GLY A 557 14.98 23.95 -25.65
C GLY A 557 15.49 22.52 -25.37
N ASN A 558 16.75 22.27 -25.72
CA ASN A 558 17.35 20.93 -25.79
C ASN A 558 18.30 20.63 -24.61
N ASP A 559 18.12 21.26 -23.44
CA ASP A 559 18.96 20.97 -22.27
C ASP A 559 18.70 19.53 -21.77
N GLU A 560 19.72 18.67 -21.83
CA GLU A 560 19.62 17.28 -21.39
C GLU A 560 19.53 17.15 -19.85
N GLN A 561 20.13 18.06 -19.08
CA GLN A 561 19.99 18.06 -17.61
C GLN A 561 18.58 18.45 -17.20
N ALA A 562 17.99 19.44 -17.86
CA ALA A 562 16.59 19.81 -17.66
C ALA A 562 15.68 18.61 -18.00
N LYS A 563 15.94 17.95 -19.12
CA LYS A 563 15.20 16.77 -19.58
C LYS A 563 15.25 15.62 -18.58
N GLU A 564 16.43 15.32 -18.03
CA GLU A 564 16.58 14.29 -16.98
C GLU A 564 15.86 14.67 -15.68
N ALA A 565 16.04 15.91 -15.23
CA ALA A 565 15.41 16.41 -14.00
C ALA A 565 13.89 16.40 -14.08
N LEU A 566 13.31 16.91 -15.18
CA LEU A 566 11.87 16.93 -15.39
C LEU A 566 11.31 15.51 -15.50
N GLN A 567 11.98 14.60 -16.23
CA GLN A 567 11.56 13.20 -16.30
C GLN A 567 11.53 12.55 -14.92
N ALA A 568 12.53 12.80 -14.07
CA ALA A 568 12.56 12.28 -12.71
C ALA A 568 11.36 12.72 -11.84
N LEU A 569 10.69 13.84 -12.17
CA LEU A 569 9.46 14.26 -11.49
C LEU A 569 8.25 13.38 -11.84
N SER A 570 8.26 12.74 -13.02
CA SER A 570 7.21 11.82 -13.47
C SER A 570 7.42 10.36 -13.00
N TYR A 571 8.60 10.00 -12.49
CA TYR A 571 8.95 8.64 -12.05
C TYR A 571 9.19 8.56 -10.54
N GLY A 572 8.38 7.79 -9.80
CA GLY A 572 8.61 7.52 -8.37
C GLY A 572 7.35 7.10 -7.60
N SER A 573 7.48 6.24 -6.58
CA SER A 573 6.36 5.54 -5.90
C SER A 573 5.30 6.43 -5.22
N ALA A 574 5.50 7.74 -5.14
CA ALA A 574 4.51 8.72 -4.67
C ALA A 574 3.95 9.62 -5.80
N LYS A 575 4.74 9.94 -6.83
CA LYS A 575 4.55 11.12 -7.72
C LYS A 575 3.78 10.87 -9.03
N VAL A 576 3.41 9.61 -9.30
CA VAL A 576 2.94 9.13 -10.62
C VAL A 576 1.50 9.58 -10.96
N GLY A 577 0.79 10.25 -10.04
CA GLY A 577 -0.56 10.75 -10.28
C GLY A 577 -0.61 12.17 -10.85
N MET A 578 0.04 13.12 -10.18
CA MET A 578 -0.21 14.56 -10.39
C MET A 578 0.58 15.16 -11.56
N VAL A 579 1.75 14.61 -11.89
CA VAL A 579 2.72 15.22 -12.81
C VAL A 579 2.70 14.55 -14.19
N ASP A 580 2.72 15.37 -15.24
CA ASP A 580 2.96 15.00 -16.63
C ASP A 580 4.17 15.78 -17.17
N THR A 581 4.96 15.17 -18.06
CA THR A 581 6.16 15.80 -18.62
C THR A 581 6.17 15.69 -20.13
N VAL A 582 6.46 16.81 -20.80
CA VAL A 582 6.48 16.91 -22.26
C VAL A 582 7.89 17.26 -22.69
N LYS A 583 8.50 16.37 -23.47
CA LYS A 583 9.85 16.55 -24.01
C LYS A 583 9.84 17.57 -25.15
N TYR A 584 10.90 18.34 -25.22
CA TYR A 584 11.16 19.17 -26.39
C TYR A 584 11.58 18.31 -27.58
N ASP A 585 11.03 18.57 -28.76
CA ASP A 585 11.30 17.83 -30.01
C ASP A 585 11.79 18.74 -31.15
N GLY A 586 12.23 19.97 -30.82
CA GLY A 586 12.81 20.92 -31.76
C GLY A 586 12.08 22.25 -31.87
N SER A 587 10.79 22.33 -31.51
CA SER A 587 10.07 23.61 -31.36
C SER A 587 8.84 23.49 -30.45
N LEU A 588 8.42 24.61 -29.85
CA LEU A 588 7.15 24.77 -29.16
C LEU A 588 6.30 25.80 -29.93
N SER A 589 5.46 25.30 -30.84
CA SER A 589 4.52 26.15 -31.59
C SER A 589 3.19 26.34 -30.81
N PRO A 590 2.36 27.32 -31.17
CA PRO A 590 1.04 27.48 -30.55
C PRO A 590 0.15 26.24 -30.70
N GLU A 591 0.12 25.63 -31.87
CA GLU A 591 -0.65 24.41 -32.15
C GLU A 591 -0.11 23.22 -31.33
N LYS A 592 1.21 23.18 -31.14
CA LYS A 592 1.83 22.13 -30.33
C LYS A 592 1.49 22.31 -28.86
N LEU A 593 1.54 23.54 -28.32
CA LEU A 593 1.14 23.80 -26.95
C LEU A 593 -0.34 23.45 -26.73
N GLU A 594 -1.23 23.79 -27.67
CA GLU A 594 -2.63 23.38 -27.62
C GLU A 594 -2.78 21.85 -27.56
N ARG A 595 -2.06 21.12 -28.44
CA ARG A 595 -2.04 19.66 -28.41
C ARG A 595 -1.46 19.08 -27.12
N ILE A 596 -0.50 19.75 -26.50
CA ILE A 596 0.08 19.34 -25.21
C ILE A 596 -0.96 19.47 -24.10
N LEU A 597 -1.67 20.61 -24.05
CA LEU A 597 -2.72 20.86 -23.07
C LEU A 597 -3.86 19.86 -23.21
N LEU A 598 -4.38 19.64 -24.42
CA LEU A 598 -5.42 18.64 -24.66
C LEU A 598 -4.91 17.21 -24.51
N GLY A 599 -3.60 17.03 -24.72
CA GLY A 599 -2.94 15.75 -24.72
C GLY A 599 -2.59 15.21 -23.33
N GLY A 600 -2.77 15.98 -22.27
CA GLY A 600 -2.55 15.51 -20.91
C GLY A 600 -3.40 14.27 -20.61
N ILE A 601 -2.80 13.25 -19.99
CA ILE A 601 -3.57 12.08 -19.57
C ILE A 601 -4.27 12.40 -18.25
N HIS A 602 -5.46 11.84 -18.04
CA HIS A 602 -6.16 12.01 -16.77
C HIS A 602 -5.32 11.43 -15.60
N PRO A 603 -5.14 12.15 -14.47
CA PRO A 603 -4.23 11.72 -13.39
C PRO A 603 -4.47 10.29 -12.86
N SER A 604 -5.73 9.85 -12.75
CA SER A 604 -6.04 8.47 -12.34
C SER A 604 -5.65 7.39 -13.37
N LEU A 605 -5.46 7.77 -14.64
CA LEU A 605 -5.04 6.91 -15.74
C LEU A 605 -3.53 7.00 -16.03
N ARG A 606 -2.82 8.03 -15.53
CA ARG A 606 -1.36 8.15 -15.70
C ARG A 606 -0.58 7.04 -15.01
N ARG A 607 -1.12 6.49 -13.92
CA ARG A 607 -0.56 5.30 -13.24
C ARG A 607 -0.56 4.04 -14.11
N LEU A 608 -1.20 4.10 -15.28
CA LEU A 608 -1.26 3.04 -16.29
C LEU A 608 -0.24 3.23 -17.42
N LEU A 609 0.52 4.33 -17.44
CA LEU A 609 1.74 4.45 -18.23
C LEU A 609 2.88 3.79 -17.46
#